data_AF-A0A7R8W340-F1
#
_entry.id   AF-A0A7R8W340-F1
#
_cell.length_a   1.000
_cell.length_b   1.000
_cell.length_c   1.000
_cell.angle_alpha   90.00
_cell.angle_beta   90.00
_cell.angle_gamma   90.00
#
_symmetry.space_group_name_H-M   'P 1'
#
loop_
_entity.id
_entity.type
_entity.pdbx_description
1 polymer ?
#
loop_
_entity_poly.entity_id
_entity_poly.type
_entity_poly.pdbx_seq_one_letter_code
_entity_poly.pdbx_strand_id
1 'polypeptide(L)'
;PHVLPEKNTSLVGSSLVGPHVLPEKNTSRESVETAPPFSITRRLALGLKLCSWPGRTQVIHKDNLLYFLDGAHTLESMALCSQWFSAATRGSAVKRVLLFNSTGDRQSSELLSPLLDCDFHFVLFCPNIVTPEVSLAS
;
A
#
# COMPACT_ATOMS: atom_id res chain seq x y z
N PRO A 1 26.25 -6.45 62.67
CA PRO A 1 25.23 -5.68 63.43
C PRO A 1 23.83 -5.96 62.86
N HIS A 2 23.16 -6.98 63.42
CA HIS A 2 21.92 -6.84 64.23
C HIS A 2 20.65 -6.64 63.36
N VAL A 3 19.90 -7.70 62.99
CA VAL A 3 18.89 -8.52 63.75
C VAL A 3 17.44 -7.98 63.58
N LEU A 4 16.68 -8.68 62.69
CA LEU A 4 15.30 -9.27 62.77
C LEU A 4 14.21 -8.61 63.67
N PRO A 5 12.87 -8.73 63.38
CA PRO A 5 12.24 -10.02 63.05
C PRO A 5 11.01 -10.09 62.11
N GLU A 6 10.70 -11.34 61.81
CA GLU A 6 9.52 -11.93 61.17
C GLU A 6 8.18 -11.57 61.84
N LYS A 7 7.09 -11.62 61.07
CA LYS A 7 5.89 -12.40 61.45
C LYS A 7 5.25 -13.08 60.25
N ASN A 8 5.13 -14.38 60.38
CA ASN A 8 4.46 -15.33 59.54
C ASN A 8 2.96 -15.35 59.92
N THR A 9 2.03 -15.20 58.99
CA THR A 9 0.67 -15.76 59.16
C THR A 9 0.13 -16.25 57.83
N SER A 10 0.02 -17.58 57.72
CA SER A 10 -0.76 -18.29 56.72
C SER A 10 -2.22 -17.91 56.81
N LEU A 11 -2.84 -17.50 55.69
CA LEU A 11 -4.25 -17.76 55.44
C LEU A 11 -4.41 -18.22 53.99
N VAL A 12 -5.02 -19.39 53.89
CA VAL A 12 -5.31 -20.15 52.68
C VAL A 12 -6.34 -19.39 51.84
N GLY A 13 -6.12 -19.33 50.53
CA GLY A 13 -7.04 -18.72 49.57
C GLY A 13 -6.67 -19.11 48.16
N SER A 14 -6.97 -20.35 47.80
CA SER A 14 -6.90 -20.90 46.46
C SER A 14 -7.62 -20.01 45.43
N SER A 15 -6.89 -19.50 44.44
CA SER A 15 -7.45 -19.27 43.11
C SER A 15 -6.33 -19.30 42.07
N LEU A 16 -6.31 -20.39 41.31
CA LEU A 16 -5.44 -20.58 40.17
C LEU A 16 -5.81 -19.53 39.11
N VAL A 17 -4.98 -18.50 38.95
CA VAL A 17 -5.06 -17.61 37.79
C VAL A 17 -4.49 -18.39 36.61
N GLY A 18 -5.37 -19.07 35.87
CA GLY A 18 -5.04 -19.73 34.62
C GLY A 18 -4.60 -18.74 33.54
N PRO A 19 -4.05 -19.22 32.42
CA PRO A 19 -3.57 -18.39 31.33
C PRO A 19 -4.70 -17.48 30.81
N HIS A 20 -4.38 -16.21 30.61
CA HIS A 20 -5.26 -15.20 30.03
C HIS A 20 -5.58 -15.57 28.57
N VAL A 21 -6.62 -16.37 28.38
CA VAL A 21 -7.20 -16.69 27.07
C VAL A 21 -7.91 -15.43 26.57
N LEU A 22 -7.39 -14.84 25.49
CA LEU A 22 -8.12 -13.81 24.75
C LEU A 22 -9.43 -14.43 24.26
N PRO A 23 -10.58 -13.74 24.37
CA PRO A 23 -11.84 -14.30 23.93
C PRO A 23 -11.75 -14.62 22.43
N GLU A 24 -11.88 -15.90 22.09
CA GLU A 24 -12.07 -16.32 20.71
C GLU A 24 -13.35 -15.65 20.21
N LYS A 25 -13.18 -14.64 19.36
CA LYS A 25 -14.29 -14.13 18.55
C LYS A 25 -14.73 -15.28 17.66
N ASN A 26 -15.80 -15.94 18.08
CA ASN A 26 -16.51 -16.94 17.32
C ASN A 26 -17.20 -16.21 16.15
N THR A 27 -16.42 -15.79 15.14
CA THR A 27 -16.94 -15.29 13.89
C THR A 27 -17.42 -16.51 13.12
N SER A 28 -18.68 -16.87 13.31
CA SER A 28 -19.41 -17.69 12.35
C SER A 28 -19.19 -17.07 10.98
N ARG A 29 -18.37 -17.70 10.14
CA ARG A 29 -18.25 -17.34 8.74
C ARG A 29 -19.59 -17.70 8.11
N GLU A 30 -20.54 -16.76 8.15
CA GLU A 30 -21.73 -16.85 7.30
C GLU A 30 -21.24 -17.10 5.88
N SER A 31 -21.67 -18.22 5.30
CA SER A 31 -21.33 -18.57 3.92
C SER A 31 -21.91 -17.49 3.02
N VAL A 32 -21.05 -16.61 2.51
CA VAL A 32 -21.45 -15.59 1.55
C VAL A 32 -22.06 -16.30 0.34
N GLU A 33 -23.31 -15.99 0.03
CA GLU A 33 -23.97 -16.52 -1.16
C GLU A 33 -23.19 -16.08 -2.40
N THR A 34 -22.70 -17.05 -3.18
CA THR A 34 -21.89 -16.78 -4.36
C THR A 34 -22.74 -16.92 -5.61
N ALA A 35 -22.52 -16.01 -6.57
CA ALA A 35 -23.14 -16.13 -7.88
C ALA A 35 -22.62 -17.40 -8.59
N PRO A 36 -23.46 -18.04 -9.43
CA PRO A 36 -23.01 -19.17 -10.24
C PRO A 36 -21.86 -18.73 -11.16
N PRO A 37 -20.81 -19.57 -11.33
CA PRO A 37 -19.70 -19.25 -12.21
C PRO A 37 -20.17 -19.12 -13.67
N PHE A 38 -19.60 -18.18 -14.42
CA PHE A 38 -19.86 -18.03 -15.85
C PHE A 38 -18.63 -18.38 -16.67
N SER A 39 -18.84 -18.91 -17.88
CA SER A 39 -17.74 -19.30 -18.77
C SER A 39 -17.06 -18.09 -19.39
N ILE A 40 -15.72 -18.05 -19.34
CA ILE A 40 -14.95 -17.03 -20.06
C ILE A 40 -14.88 -17.39 -21.53
N THR A 41 -15.66 -16.67 -22.35
CA THR A 41 -15.61 -16.83 -23.81
C THR A 41 -14.26 -16.36 -24.37
N ARG A 42 -13.88 -16.85 -25.55
CA ARG A 42 -12.66 -16.38 -26.25
C ARG A 42 -12.63 -14.86 -26.42
N ARG A 43 -13.78 -14.24 -26.72
CA ARG A 43 -13.88 -12.78 -26.88
C ARG A 43 -13.62 -12.06 -25.56
N LEU A 44 -14.18 -12.56 -24.45
CA LEU A 44 -13.94 -12.00 -23.13
C LEU A 44 -12.46 -12.15 -22.73
N ALA A 45 -11.88 -13.34 -22.90
CA ALA A 45 -10.47 -13.57 -22.62
C ALA A 45 -9.56 -12.63 -23.43
N LEU A 46 -9.86 -12.42 -24.72
CA LEU A 46 -9.13 -11.46 -25.55
C LEU A 46 -9.31 -10.03 -25.06
N GLY A 47 -10.52 -9.63 -24.67
CA GLY A 47 -10.78 -8.31 -24.10
C GLY A 47 -9.99 -8.06 -22.82
N LEU A 48 -9.95 -9.03 -21.91
CA LEU A 48 -9.15 -8.95 -20.68
C LEU A 48 -7.65 -8.88 -20.97
N LYS A 49 -7.16 -9.71 -21.91
CA LYS A 49 -5.75 -9.74 -22.28
C LYS A 49 -5.27 -8.46 -22.96
N LEU A 50 -6.11 -7.86 -23.79
CA LEU A 50 -5.77 -6.67 -24.58
C LEU A 50 -6.20 -5.37 -23.91
N CYS A 51 -6.84 -5.44 -22.74
CA CYS A 51 -7.26 -4.27 -21.99
C CYS A 51 -6.03 -3.41 -21.65
N SER A 52 -6.10 -2.13 -21.99
CA SER A 52 -5.10 -1.14 -21.63
C SER A 52 -5.79 -0.04 -20.84
N TRP A 53 -5.23 0.29 -19.68
CA TRP A 53 -5.73 1.36 -18.83
C TRP A 53 -4.61 2.38 -18.58
N PRO A 54 -4.48 3.40 -19.45
CA PRO A 54 -3.46 4.43 -19.28
C PRO A 54 -3.56 5.09 -17.90
N GLY A 55 -2.42 5.23 -17.22
CA GLY A 55 -2.33 5.83 -15.88
C GLY A 55 -2.81 4.95 -14.72
N ARG A 56 -3.00 3.64 -14.92
CA ARG A 56 -3.29 2.67 -13.85
C ARG A 56 -2.29 1.53 -13.88
N THR A 57 -1.38 1.50 -12.91
CA THR A 57 -0.28 0.53 -12.84
C THR A 57 0.43 0.33 -14.18
N GLN A 58 0.60 1.41 -14.94
CA GLN A 58 1.07 1.38 -16.31
C GLN A 58 2.61 1.44 -16.32
N VAL A 59 3.24 0.54 -17.06
CA VAL A 59 4.69 0.53 -17.26
C VAL A 59 5.01 0.94 -18.69
N ILE A 60 5.84 1.98 -18.86
CA ILE A 60 6.31 2.44 -20.17
C ILE A 60 7.83 2.33 -20.22
N HIS A 61 8.33 1.62 -21.23
CA HIS A 61 9.76 1.54 -21.54
C HIS A 61 10.06 2.58 -22.62
N LYS A 62 10.97 3.51 -22.33
CA LYS A 62 11.39 4.51 -23.31
C LYS A 62 12.88 4.80 -23.12
N ASP A 63 13.65 4.51 -24.15
CA ASP A 63 15.11 4.65 -24.14
C ASP A 63 15.72 3.92 -22.91
N ASN A 64 16.47 4.64 -22.08
CA ASN A 64 17.09 4.12 -20.86
C ASN A 64 16.23 4.35 -19.61
N LEU A 65 14.95 4.70 -19.79
CA LEU A 65 14.01 5.02 -18.72
C LEU A 65 12.87 4.01 -18.66
N LEU A 66 12.50 3.68 -17.43
CA LEU A 66 11.33 2.88 -17.12
C LEU A 66 10.38 3.73 -16.29
N TYR A 67 9.23 4.07 -16.87
CA TYR A 67 8.20 4.85 -16.23
C TYR A 67 7.17 3.93 -15.59
N PHE A 68 6.85 4.19 -14.33
CA PHE A 68 5.77 3.56 -13.58
C PHE A 68 4.72 4.64 -13.32
N LEU A 69 3.59 4.55 -14.01
CA LEU A 69 2.54 5.57 -13.99
C LEU A 69 1.31 5.03 -13.24
N ASP A 70 0.90 5.75 -12.20
CA ASP A 70 -0.34 5.50 -11.49
C ASP A 70 -0.96 6.84 -11.05
N GLY A 71 -2.29 6.95 -11.17
CA GLY A 71 -3.04 8.14 -10.75
C GLY A 71 -3.75 7.97 -9.40
N ALA A 72 -3.16 7.18 -8.50
CA ALA A 72 -3.54 7.08 -7.10
C ALA A 72 -3.55 8.47 -6.43
N HIS A 73 -4.60 8.73 -5.65
CA HIS A 73 -4.84 10.04 -5.02
C HIS A 73 -5.68 9.94 -3.73
N THR A 74 -5.80 8.72 -3.19
CA THR A 74 -6.37 8.41 -1.87
C THR A 74 -5.34 7.60 -1.09
N LEU A 75 -5.39 7.62 0.24
CA LEU A 75 -4.42 6.88 1.06
C LEU A 75 -4.37 5.38 0.69
N GLU A 76 -5.54 4.77 0.49
CA GLU A 76 -5.66 3.37 0.08
C GLU A 76 -5.04 3.12 -1.31
N SER A 77 -5.36 3.95 -2.31
CA SER A 77 -4.80 3.76 -3.66
C SER A 77 -3.29 4.02 -3.69
N MET A 78 -2.79 4.96 -2.88
CA MET A 78 -1.35 5.21 -2.74
C MET A 78 -0.62 4.02 -2.11
N ALA A 79 -1.21 3.37 -1.12
CA ALA A 79 -0.66 2.15 -0.52
C ALA A 79 -0.57 1.00 -1.52
N LEU A 80 -1.62 0.79 -2.32
CA LEU A 80 -1.61 -0.22 -3.38
C LEU A 80 -0.58 0.12 -4.48
N CYS A 81 -0.47 1.39 -4.87
CA CYS A 81 0.53 1.86 -5.82
C CYS A 81 1.96 1.61 -5.33
N SER A 82 2.25 1.92 -4.06
CA SER A 82 3.55 1.65 -3.42
C SER A 82 3.90 0.16 -3.43
N GLN A 83 2.94 -0.70 -3.07
CA GLN A 83 3.14 -2.15 -3.09
C GLN A 83 3.41 -2.67 -4.51
N TRP A 84 2.64 -2.21 -5.48
CA TRP A 84 2.83 -2.55 -6.89
C TRP A 84 4.22 -2.11 -7.39
N PHE A 85 4.61 -0.87 -7.15
CA PHE A 85 5.90 -0.33 -7.57
C PHE A 85 7.06 -1.11 -6.93
N SER A 86 6.98 -1.37 -5.62
CA SER A 86 8.00 -2.12 -4.88
C SER A 86 8.13 -3.56 -5.38
N ALA A 87 7.02 -4.21 -5.74
CA ALA A 87 7.04 -5.54 -6.33
C ALA A 87 7.64 -5.52 -7.74
N ALA A 88 7.26 -4.56 -8.58
CA ALA A 88 7.69 -4.46 -9.96
C ALA A 88 9.18 -4.06 -10.10
N THR A 89 9.75 -3.40 -9.09
CA THR A 89 11.15 -2.94 -9.07
C THR A 89 12.06 -3.78 -8.16
N ARG A 90 11.56 -4.90 -7.63
CA ARG A 90 12.31 -5.75 -6.70
C ARG A 90 13.61 -6.25 -7.33
N GLY A 91 14.72 -6.10 -6.60
CA GLY A 91 16.05 -6.52 -7.06
C GLY A 91 16.69 -5.64 -8.13
N SER A 92 16.03 -4.54 -8.53
CA SER A 92 16.57 -3.59 -9.49
C SER A 92 17.56 -2.63 -8.83
N ALA A 93 18.80 -2.61 -9.31
CA ALA A 93 19.87 -1.71 -8.86
C ALA A 93 19.91 -0.40 -9.67
N VAL A 94 18.75 0.22 -9.90
CA VAL A 94 18.62 1.48 -10.66
C VAL A 94 18.34 2.65 -9.73
N LYS A 95 18.67 3.87 -10.20
CA LYS A 95 18.24 5.10 -9.53
C LYS A 95 16.72 5.28 -9.70
N ARG A 96 16.05 5.59 -8.59
CA ARG A 96 14.59 5.75 -8.53
C ARG A 96 14.26 7.22 -8.34
N VAL A 97 13.38 7.74 -9.19
CA VAL A 97 12.91 9.13 -9.12
C VAL A 97 11.41 9.09 -8.95
N LEU A 98 10.90 9.76 -7.92
CA LEU A 98 9.48 10.01 -7.75
C LEU A 98 9.13 11.35 -8.40
N LEU A 99 8.18 11.35 -9.34
CA LEU A 99 7.48 12.55 -9.77
C LEU A 99 6.08 12.52 -9.15
N PHE A 100 5.79 13.46 -8.26
CA PHE A 100 4.54 13.52 -7.53
C PHE A 100 3.78 14.81 -7.84
N ASN A 101 2.48 14.64 -8.07
CA ASN A 101 1.53 15.73 -8.24
C ASN A 101 0.32 15.50 -7.34
N SER A 102 -0.22 16.56 -6.76
CA SER A 102 -1.47 16.53 -6.00
C SER A 102 -2.32 17.75 -6.37
N THR A 103 -3.63 17.55 -6.51
CA THR A 103 -4.61 18.60 -6.78
C THR A 103 -5.49 18.85 -5.55
N GLY A 104 -5.91 20.11 -5.36
CA GLY A 104 -6.83 20.53 -4.30
C GLY A 104 -6.22 20.50 -2.89
N ASP A 105 -7.08 20.55 -1.87
CA ASP A 105 -6.69 20.69 -0.45
C ASP A 105 -6.32 19.37 0.24
N ARG A 106 -5.76 18.41 -0.51
CA ARG A 106 -5.36 17.12 0.07
C ARG A 106 -4.14 17.28 0.96
N GLN A 107 -4.08 16.54 2.06
CA GLN A 107 -2.87 16.44 2.88
C GLN A 107 -1.82 15.60 2.13
N SER A 108 -0.96 16.28 1.35
CA SER A 108 0.07 15.64 0.52
C SER A 108 1.04 14.80 1.34
N SER A 109 1.32 15.19 2.59
CA SER A 109 2.10 14.40 3.54
C SER A 109 1.52 13.01 3.79
N GLU A 110 0.20 12.90 3.94
CA GLU A 110 -0.48 11.61 4.13
C GLU A 110 -0.40 10.74 2.87
N LEU A 111 -0.53 11.35 1.69
CA LEU A 111 -0.44 10.64 0.42
C LEU A 111 0.99 10.17 0.11
N LEU A 112 2.00 10.90 0.60
CA LEU A 112 3.41 10.52 0.43
C LEU A 112 3.85 9.43 1.42
N SER A 113 3.17 9.28 2.55
CA SER A 113 3.55 8.32 3.59
C SER A 113 3.74 6.89 3.06
N PRO A 114 2.84 6.32 2.24
CA PRO A 114 3.03 4.97 1.70
C PRO A 114 4.24 4.82 0.77
N LEU A 115 4.76 5.91 0.21
CA LEU A 115 5.87 5.91 -0.75
C LEU A 115 7.25 5.99 -0.09
N LEU A 116 7.33 6.21 1.23
CA LEU A 116 8.60 6.36 1.94
C LEU A 116 9.46 5.10 1.87
N ASP A 117 8.85 3.92 1.79
CA ASP A 117 9.54 2.63 1.73
C ASP A 117 9.97 2.21 0.32
N CYS A 118 9.80 3.08 -0.69
CA CYS A 118 10.10 2.77 -2.09
C CYS A 118 11.54 3.09 -2.54
N ASP A 119 12.39 3.56 -1.62
CA ASP A 119 13.82 3.90 -1.85
C ASP A 119 14.04 4.92 -2.98
N PHE A 120 13.20 5.96 -3.04
CA PHE A 120 13.36 7.05 -3.99
C PHE A 120 14.62 7.86 -3.68
N HIS A 121 15.47 8.05 -4.68
CA HIS A 121 16.71 8.81 -4.58
C HIS A 121 16.49 10.29 -4.83
N PHE A 122 15.51 10.61 -5.67
CA PHE A 122 15.11 11.98 -5.97
C PHE A 122 13.58 12.05 -5.94
N VAL A 123 13.08 13.18 -5.46
CA VAL A 123 11.65 13.48 -5.45
C VAL A 123 11.44 14.83 -6.12
N LEU A 124 10.59 14.84 -7.14
CA LEU A 124 10.21 16.00 -7.91
C LEU A 124 8.72 16.27 -7.65
N PHE A 125 8.39 17.50 -7.27
CA PHE A 125 7.02 17.96 -7.14
C PHE A 125 6.69 18.86 -8.33
N CYS A 126 5.58 18.60 -9.02
CA CYS A 126 5.16 19.41 -10.16
C CYS A 126 3.82 20.10 -9.92
N PRO A 127 3.63 21.34 -10.42
CA PRO A 127 2.37 22.04 -10.33
C PRO A 127 1.34 21.50 -11.34
N ASN A 128 0.05 21.75 -11.08
CA ASN A 128 -1.04 21.50 -12.03
C ASN A 128 -1.17 22.61 -13.08
N ILE A 129 -0.05 23.05 -13.65
CA ILE A 129 -0.04 24.11 -14.67
C ILE A 129 0.26 23.45 -16.01
N VAL A 130 -0.72 23.47 -16.91
CA VAL A 130 -0.52 23.09 -18.30
C VAL A 130 -0.15 24.36 -19.07
N THR A 131 1.13 24.57 -19.33
CA THR A 131 1.52 25.55 -20.35
C THR A 131 1.32 24.90 -21.72
N PRO A 132 0.49 25.45 -22.62
CA PRO A 132 0.52 25.01 -24.01
C PRO A 132 1.95 25.20 -24.54
N GLU A 133 2.38 24.26 -25.36
CA GLU A 133 3.71 24.22 -25.97
C GLU A 133 4.11 25.59 -26.50
N VAL A 134 5.28 26.10 -26.11
CA VAL A 134 5.90 27.20 -26.84
C VAL A 134 6.16 26.63 -28.22
N SER A 135 5.35 27.01 -29.22
CA SER A 135 5.66 26.70 -30.60
C SER A 135 7.08 27.22 -30.84
N LEU A 136 8.03 26.32 -31.02
CA LEU A 136 9.31 26.69 -31.61
C LEU A 136 8.96 27.15 -33.02
N ALA A 137 8.79 28.46 -33.17
CA ALA A 137 8.71 29.10 -34.47
C ALA A 137 9.94 28.64 -35.24
N SER A 138 9.70 27.81 -36.25
CA SER A 138 10.68 27.43 -37.27
C SER A 138 10.64 28.47 -38.36
#